data_AF-Q1K0B2-F1
#
_entry.id   AF-Q1K0B2-F1
#
_cell.length_a   1.000
_cell.length_b   1.000
_cell.length_c   1.000
_cell.angle_alpha   90.00
_cell.angle_beta   90.00
_cell.angle_gamma   90.00
#
_symmetry.space_group_name_H-M   'P 1'
#
loop_
_entity.id
_entity.type
_entity.pdbx_description
1 polymer ?
#
loop_
_entity_poly.entity_id
_entity_poly.type
_entity_poly.pdbx_seq_one_letter_code
_entity_poly.pdbx_strand_id
1 'polypeptide(L)'
;MSRCTITCPHCSFSKDVERDPALLHGKTVTCPKCKKAFPFVASDSVPPVPPAQPEQPIIEPEASPKAASETEDAPQHKFCSTCGSQIHIKAEICPKCGVRVAPPRNVVNKVALLVITFFLGGLGGHKFYLKKNLQGVLYLLFFWTYIPTLVAFIEFIIYACKSEPELQEKYPETSTGGIFIVLLVPVLLAIVGILAAIAIPQYVAYRQKAGNVAASTALTTCQQRVSDYYMDNGTLPMDASQLSCQAINGVSLYYLPIGTDDYQLISFSEHGNKAYLVNDNDVEVVEADKAQIKEELTGEVGVELLSPGFYFVK
;
A
#
# COMPACT_ATOMS: atom_id res chain seq x y z
N MET A 1 -58.95 2.93 5.72
CA MET A 1 -58.31 3.96 4.86
C MET A 1 -56.86 3.54 4.68
N SER A 2 -56.45 3.17 3.48
CA SER A 2 -55.09 2.67 3.21
C SER A 2 -54.11 3.84 3.08
N ARG A 3 -52.96 3.76 3.75
CA ARG A 3 -51.85 4.72 3.59
C ARG A 3 -50.96 4.25 2.45
N CYS A 4 -50.64 5.13 1.53
CA CYS A 4 -49.64 4.85 0.49
C CYS A 4 -48.56 5.93 0.50
N THR A 5 -47.30 5.51 0.29
CA THR A 5 -46.15 6.40 0.21
C THR A 5 -45.86 6.72 -1.24
N ILE A 6 -45.87 8.00 -1.61
CA ILE A 6 -45.52 8.45 -2.95
C ILE A 6 -44.05 8.86 -2.97
N THR A 7 -43.23 8.20 -3.80
CA THR A 7 -41.80 8.52 -3.95
C THR A 7 -41.51 9.08 -5.34
N CYS A 8 -40.84 10.23 -5.41
CA CYS A 8 -40.48 10.87 -6.68
C CYS A 8 -39.19 10.27 -7.26
N PRO A 9 -39.19 9.76 -8.51
CA PRO A 9 -38.00 9.16 -9.13
C PRO A 9 -36.91 10.16 -9.50
N HIS A 10 -37.23 11.46 -9.55
CA HIS A 10 -36.29 12.50 -9.99
C HIS A 10 -35.51 13.15 -8.85
N CYS A 11 -36.03 13.12 -7.61
CA CYS A 11 -35.39 13.79 -6.47
C CYS A 11 -35.48 13.01 -5.15
N SER A 12 -35.97 11.77 -5.22
CA SER A 12 -36.13 10.84 -4.09
C SER A 12 -36.95 11.39 -2.92
N PHE A 13 -37.81 12.39 -3.17
CA PHE A 13 -38.74 12.91 -2.17
C PHE A 13 -39.90 11.94 -1.96
N SER A 14 -40.15 11.55 -0.71
CA SER A 14 -41.27 10.70 -0.32
C SER A 14 -42.24 11.43 0.62
N LYS A 15 -43.54 11.17 0.47
CA LYS A 15 -44.58 11.66 1.39
C LYS A 15 -45.73 10.66 1.47
N ASP A 16 -46.21 10.41 2.68
CA ASP A 16 -47.37 9.54 2.93
C ASP A 16 -48.67 10.29 2.68
N VAL A 17 -49.61 9.63 1.99
CA VAL A 17 -50.93 10.18 1.67
C VAL A 17 -52.00 9.19 2.10
N GLU A 18 -53.01 9.72 2.78
CA GLU A 18 -54.16 8.96 3.30
C GLU A 18 -55.27 8.96 2.24
N ARG A 19 -55.11 8.09 1.22
CA ARG A 19 -56.05 7.97 0.09
C ARG A 19 -55.96 6.56 -0.51
N ASP A 20 -57.09 6.04 -0.98
CA ASP A 20 -57.18 4.70 -1.57
C ASP A 20 -56.30 4.56 -2.84
N PRO A 21 -55.30 3.64 -2.87
CA PRO A 21 -54.38 3.47 -3.99
C PRO A 21 -55.08 3.12 -5.31
N ALA A 22 -56.26 2.50 -5.27
CA ALA A 22 -57.03 2.14 -6.46
C ALA A 22 -57.52 3.36 -7.25
N LEU A 23 -57.74 4.51 -6.60
CA LEU A 23 -58.23 5.75 -7.23
C LEU A 23 -57.13 6.61 -7.88
N LEU A 24 -55.86 6.26 -7.65
CA LEU A 24 -54.68 7.00 -8.11
C LEU A 24 -53.90 6.28 -9.21
N HIS A 25 -54.21 5.02 -9.50
CA HIS A 25 -53.61 4.29 -10.61
C HIS A 25 -53.87 5.00 -11.94
N GLY A 26 -52.79 5.31 -12.66
CA GLY A 26 -52.83 5.97 -13.96
C GLY A 26 -52.95 7.51 -13.91
N LYS A 27 -53.01 8.14 -12.73
CA LYS A 27 -52.97 9.60 -12.62
C LYS A 27 -51.53 10.11 -12.47
N THR A 28 -51.21 11.19 -13.18
CA THR A 28 -49.93 11.88 -13.06
C THR A 28 -49.95 12.81 -11.84
N VAL A 29 -48.94 12.70 -10.99
CA VAL A 29 -48.77 13.56 -9.82
C VAL A 29 -47.55 14.46 -10.01
N THR A 30 -47.67 15.72 -9.61
CA THR A 30 -46.57 16.71 -9.70
C THR A 30 -45.84 16.78 -8.37
N CYS A 31 -44.51 16.59 -8.39
CA CYS A 31 -43.71 16.66 -7.19
C CYS A 31 -43.67 18.11 -6.64
N PRO A 32 -43.95 18.35 -5.34
CA PRO A 32 -43.84 19.69 -4.76
C PRO A 32 -42.39 20.18 -4.67
N LYS A 33 -41.41 19.27 -4.63
CA LYS A 33 -39.98 19.61 -4.48
C LYS A 33 -39.32 19.97 -5.82
N CYS A 34 -39.53 19.16 -6.87
CA CYS A 34 -38.88 19.37 -8.18
C CYS A 34 -39.83 19.84 -9.29
N LYS A 35 -41.13 19.99 -9.02
CA LYS A 35 -42.18 20.43 -9.95
C LYS A 35 -42.37 19.59 -11.22
N LYS A 36 -41.69 18.44 -11.34
CA LYS A 36 -41.86 17.50 -12.46
C LYS A 36 -43.04 16.55 -12.20
N ALA A 37 -43.81 16.26 -13.25
CA ALA A 37 -44.93 15.33 -13.21
C ALA A 37 -44.46 13.90 -13.56
N PHE A 38 -44.95 12.90 -12.84
CA PHE A 38 -44.66 11.49 -13.09
C PHE A 38 -45.89 10.61 -12.80
N PRO A 39 -46.03 9.45 -13.47
CA PRO A 39 -47.15 8.54 -13.22
C PRO A 39 -47.00 7.86 -11.85
N PHE A 40 -48.08 7.79 -11.09
CA PHE A 40 -48.08 7.09 -9.81
C PHE A 40 -48.03 5.56 -10.02
N VAL A 41 -47.10 4.89 -9.31
CA VAL A 41 -46.99 3.42 -9.23
C VAL A 41 -47.09 3.05 -7.76
N ALA A 42 -48.14 2.30 -7.39
CA ALA A 42 -48.28 1.81 -6.02
C ALA A 42 -47.21 0.74 -5.74
N SER A 43 -46.45 0.90 -4.66
CA SER A 43 -45.57 -0.17 -4.17
C SER A 43 -46.23 -0.77 -2.94
N ASP A 44 -46.85 -1.93 -3.12
CA ASP A 44 -47.51 -2.64 -2.03
C ASP A 44 -46.47 -3.50 -1.29
N SER A 45 -46.31 -3.19 0.00
CA SER A 45 -45.85 -4.05 1.10
C SER A 45 -44.40 -4.58 1.09
N VAL A 46 -43.69 -4.21 2.17
CA VAL A 46 -42.41 -4.78 2.63
C VAL A 46 -42.66 -6.19 3.23
N PRO A 47 -42.00 -7.26 2.76
CA PRO A 47 -42.00 -8.55 3.46
C PRO A 47 -41.02 -8.55 4.66
N PRO A 48 -41.29 -9.37 5.70
CA PRO A 48 -40.58 -9.32 6.98
C PRO A 48 -39.18 -9.93 6.87
N VAL A 49 -38.21 -9.30 7.54
CA VAL A 49 -36.80 -9.71 7.62
C VAL A 49 -36.68 -11.06 8.36
N PRO A 50 -36.14 -12.12 7.74
CA PRO A 50 -35.69 -13.33 8.42
C PRO A 50 -34.21 -13.20 8.83
N PRO A 51 -33.79 -13.78 9.97
CA PRO A 51 -32.47 -13.60 10.55
C PRO A 51 -31.37 -14.34 9.78
N ALA A 52 -30.21 -13.68 9.70
CA ALA A 52 -29.00 -14.10 9.01
C ALA A 52 -28.41 -15.42 9.54
N GLN A 53 -28.06 -16.32 8.62
CA GLN A 53 -27.09 -17.40 8.82
C GLN A 53 -26.14 -17.49 7.60
N PRO A 54 -24.92 -18.05 7.79
CA PRO A 54 -23.71 -17.63 7.08
C PRO A 54 -23.44 -18.40 5.79
N GLU A 55 -22.98 -17.69 4.75
CA GLU A 55 -22.72 -18.24 3.41
C GLU A 55 -21.24 -18.52 3.15
N GLN A 56 -20.98 -19.73 2.66
CA GLN A 56 -19.74 -20.19 2.01
C GLN A 56 -19.97 -20.37 0.49
N PRO A 57 -18.90 -20.50 -0.32
CA PRO A 57 -18.85 -19.89 -1.66
C PRO A 57 -18.92 -20.85 -2.86
N ILE A 58 -18.83 -20.20 -4.04
CA ILE A 58 -18.37 -20.64 -5.39
C ILE A 58 -19.43 -21.25 -6.33
N ILE A 59 -19.65 -20.62 -7.50
CA ILE A 59 -19.24 -21.05 -8.88
C ILE A 59 -20.08 -20.31 -9.94
N GLU A 60 -19.40 -19.55 -10.81
CA GLU A 60 -19.86 -18.95 -12.09
C GLU A 60 -20.12 -20.01 -13.18
N PRO A 61 -20.93 -19.72 -14.22
CA PRO A 61 -20.31 -19.26 -15.48
C PRO A 61 -21.13 -18.24 -16.33
N GLU A 62 -20.40 -17.22 -16.78
CA GLU A 62 -20.30 -16.61 -18.13
C GLU A 62 -21.49 -16.05 -18.95
N ALA A 63 -21.20 -14.82 -19.45
CA ALA A 63 -21.53 -14.22 -20.76
C ALA A 63 -22.94 -13.62 -20.96
N SER A 64 -23.19 -12.42 -21.50
CA SER A 64 -22.41 -11.44 -22.28
C SER A 64 -23.24 -10.12 -22.42
N PRO A 65 -22.86 -9.06 -23.19
CA PRO A 65 -22.60 -7.72 -22.63
C PRO A 65 -23.49 -6.61 -23.24
N LYS A 66 -23.79 -5.53 -22.49
CA LYS A 66 -24.24 -4.27 -23.11
C LYS A 66 -23.61 -3.02 -22.49
N ALA A 67 -22.91 -2.31 -23.38
CA ALA A 67 -22.68 -0.88 -23.45
C ALA A 67 -21.82 -0.24 -22.34
N ALA A 68 -20.52 -0.20 -22.64
CA ALA A 68 -19.56 0.69 -22.00
C ALA A 68 -19.87 2.17 -22.32
N SER A 69 -19.79 2.97 -21.27
CA SER A 69 -19.87 4.43 -21.26
C SER A 69 -18.63 5.07 -21.88
N GLU A 70 -18.86 6.20 -22.54
CA GLU A 70 -17.95 6.98 -23.35
C GLU A 70 -16.78 7.57 -22.53
N THR A 71 -15.55 7.30 -22.97
CA THR A 71 -14.35 8.05 -22.60
C THR A 71 -14.07 9.12 -23.65
N GLU A 72 -13.57 10.26 -23.16
CA GLU A 72 -13.34 11.52 -23.86
C GLU A 72 -12.57 11.43 -25.19
N ASP A 73 -12.95 12.36 -26.04
CA ASP A 73 -12.83 12.48 -27.49
C ASP A 73 -11.40 12.46 -28.05
N ALA A 74 -10.97 11.29 -28.52
CA ALA A 74 -10.03 11.17 -29.63
C ALA A 74 -10.85 11.11 -30.93
N PRO A 75 -10.38 11.69 -32.06
CA PRO A 75 -11.16 11.77 -33.30
C PRO A 75 -11.66 10.38 -33.72
N GLN A 76 -12.97 10.14 -33.54
CA GLN A 76 -13.55 8.80 -33.67
C GLN A 76 -13.69 8.31 -35.12
N HIS A 77 -13.34 9.17 -36.08
CA HIS A 77 -13.50 8.95 -37.51
C HIS A 77 -12.19 9.22 -38.25
N LYS A 78 -11.84 8.32 -39.18
CA LYS A 78 -10.76 8.47 -40.17
C LYS A 78 -11.37 8.46 -41.56
N PHE A 79 -10.62 8.88 -42.58
CA PHE A 79 -11.09 8.85 -43.96
C PHE A 79 -10.51 7.65 -44.72
N CYS A 80 -11.31 7.05 -45.59
CA CYS A 80 -10.79 6.06 -46.53
C CYS A 80 -9.93 6.75 -47.58
N SER A 81 -8.68 6.30 -47.76
CA SER A 81 -7.72 6.84 -48.73
C SER A 81 -8.15 6.65 -50.20
N THR A 82 -9.09 5.73 -50.48
CA THR A 82 -9.56 5.45 -51.85
C THR A 82 -10.84 6.19 -52.20
N CYS A 83 -11.85 6.18 -51.32
CA CYS A 83 -13.18 6.73 -51.65
C CYS A 83 -13.55 7.99 -50.86
N GLY A 84 -12.71 8.43 -49.91
CA GLY A 84 -12.94 9.65 -49.13
C GLY A 84 -14.07 9.57 -48.11
N SER A 85 -14.73 8.43 -47.92
CA SER A 85 -15.81 8.31 -46.92
C SER A 85 -15.24 8.34 -45.49
N GLN A 86 -15.97 8.99 -44.58
CA GLN A 86 -15.72 8.87 -43.13
C GLN A 86 -16.01 7.44 -42.68
N ILE A 87 -15.05 6.84 -42.00
CA ILE A 87 -15.13 5.50 -41.42
C ILE A 87 -14.68 5.57 -39.96
N HIS A 88 -15.20 4.67 -39.12
CA HIS A 88 -14.78 4.59 -37.73
C HIS A 88 -13.26 4.34 -37.62
N ILE A 89 -12.59 4.92 -36.62
CA ILE A 89 -11.12 4.85 -36.48
C ILE A 89 -10.58 3.41 -36.41
N LYS A 90 -11.38 2.49 -35.84
CA LYS A 90 -11.08 1.05 -35.74
C LYS A 90 -11.54 0.22 -36.95
N ALA A 91 -12.10 0.82 -37.99
CA ALA A 91 -12.54 0.08 -39.17
C ALA A 91 -11.34 -0.50 -39.94
N GLU A 92 -11.33 -1.83 -40.12
CA GLU A 92 -10.35 -2.57 -40.93
C GLU A 92 -10.77 -2.68 -42.40
N ILE A 93 -12.08 -2.58 -42.67
CA ILE A 93 -12.67 -2.57 -44.01
C ILE A 93 -13.57 -1.36 -44.12
N CYS A 94 -13.44 -0.60 -45.22
CA CYS A 94 -14.35 0.49 -45.51
C CYS A 94 -15.73 -0.08 -45.94
N PRO A 95 -16.83 0.23 -45.24
CA PRO A 95 -18.16 -0.27 -45.60
C PRO A 95 -18.71 0.33 -46.91
N LYS A 96 -18.11 1.42 -47.42
CA LYS A 96 -18.52 2.08 -48.66
C LYS A 96 -17.84 1.53 -49.91
N CYS A 97 -16.54 1.24 -49.87
CA CYS A 97 -15.77 0.80 -51.05
C CYS A 97 -15.18 -0.61 -50.93
N GLY A 98 -15.24 -1.26 -49.77
CA GLY A 98 -14.71 -2.61 -49.56
C GLY A 98 -13.19 -2.70 -49.47
N VAL A 99 -12.46 -1.59 -49.61
CA VAL A 99 -10.99 -1.57 -49.45
C VAL A 99 -10.61 -1.79 -47.98
N ARG A 100 -9.56 -2.57 -47.76
CA ARG A 100 -8.97 -2.74 -46.42
C ARG A 100 -8.19 -1.48 -46.05
N VAL A 101 -8.48 -0.92 -44.89
CA VAL A 101 -7.83 0.30 -44.39
C VAL A 101 -7.01 -0.06 -43.17
N ALA A 102 -5.70 0.22 -43.22
CA ALA A 102 -4.83 -0.01 -42.09
C ALA A 102 -5.31 0.79 -40.85
N PRO A 103 -5.14 0.26 -39.63
CA PRO A 103 -5.36 1.04 -38.42
C PRO A 103 -4.40 2.24 -38.40
N PRO A 104 -4.80 3.40 -37.85
CA PRO A 104 -3.88 4.53 -37.68
C PRO A 104 -2.72 4.08 -36.79
N ARG A 105 -1.51 4.09 -37.35
CA ARG A 105 -0.28 3.83 -36.59
C ARG A 105 0.36 5.17 -36.28
N ASN A 106 0.79 5.34 -35.03
CA ASN A 106 1.78 6.35 -34.72
C ASN A 106 3.07 5.92 -35.39
N VAL A 107 3.46 6.62 -36.45
CA VAL A 107 4.71 6.38 -37.17
C VAL A 107 5.88 6.91 -36.35
N VAL A 108 7.02 6.24 -36.47
CA VAL A 108 8.27 6.63 -35.80
C VAL A 108 8.78 7.95 -36.40
N ASN A 109 8.94 8.97 -35.57
CA ASN A 109 9.61 10.20 -35.95
C ASN A 109 11.12 10.03 -35.75
N LYS A 110 11.93 10.16 -36.81
CA LYS A 110 13.39 9.97 -36.77
C LYS A 110 14.06 10.94 -35.81
N VAL A 111 13.67 12.22 -35.84
CA VAL A 111 14.25 13.25 -34.95
C VAL A 111 13.94 12.92 -33.51
N ALA A 112 12.69 12.56 -33.20
CA ALA A 112 12.30 12.17 -31.84
C ALA A 112 13.09 10.94 -31.36
N LEU A 113 13.21 9.91 -32.21
CA LEU A 113 14.00 8.70 -31.90
C LEU A 113 15.46 9.06 -31.60
N LEU A 114 16.09 9.93 -32.40
CA LEU A 114 17.48 10.36 -32.18
C LEU A 114 17.66 11.13 -30.88
N VAL A 115 16.79 12.10 -30.60
CA VAL A 115 16.82 12.89 -29.36
C VAL A 115 16.64 11.98 -28.13
N ILE A 116 15.67 11.08 -28.18
CA ILE A 116 15.40 10.13 -27.09
C ILE A 116 16.58 9.15 -26.93
N THR A 117 17.15 8.63 -28.02
CA THR A 117 18.28 7.69 -27.93
C THR A 117 19.55 8.38 -27.40
N PHE A 118 19.75 9.67 -27.68
CA PHE A 118 20.90 10.41 -27.16
C PHE A 118 20.75 10.76 -25.67
N PHE A 119 19.62 11.36 -25.26
CA PHE A 119 19.43 11.84 -23.88
C PHE A 119 18.89 10.77 -22.93
N LEU A 120 17.98 9.91 -23.38
CA LEU A 120 17.33 8.87 -22.58
C LEU A 120 17.81 7.45 -22.97
N GLY A 121 18.87 7.34 -23.79
CA GLY A 121 19.38 6.06 -24.28
C GLY A 121 19.91 5.14 -23.18
N GLY A 122 20.69 5.68 -22.25
CA GLY A 122 21.24 4.91 -21.13
C GLY A 122 20.18 4.35 -20.17
N LEU A 123 18.99 4.97 -20.13
CA LEU A 123 17.84 4.48 -19.38
C LEU A 123 16.89 3.62 -20.23
N GLY A 124 17.18 3.44 -21.52
CA GLY A 124 16.38 2.62 -22.45
C GLY A 124 15.16 3.31 -23.06
N GLY A 125 15.05 4.64 -22.99
CA GLY A 125 13.88 5.39 -23.46
C GLY A 125 13.54 5.15 -24.93
N HIS A 126 14.53 4.96 -25.79
CA HIS A 126 14.32 4.65 -27.21
C HIS A 126 13.73 3.26 -27.44
N LYS A 127 14.05 2.27 -26.58
CA LYS A 127 13.45 0.94 -26.64
C LYS A 127 11.98 0.98 -26.23
N PHE A 128 11.65 1.76 -25.20
CA PHE A 128 10.26 2.02 -24.82
C PHE A 128 9.49 2.79 -25.91
N TYR A 129 10.13 3.76 -26.55
CA TYR A 129 9.54 4.47 -27.69
C TYR A 129 9.21 3.51 -28.85
N LEU A 130 10.06 2.52 -29.12
CA LEU A 130 9.84 1.49 -30.15
C LEU A 130 8.95 0.31 -29.68
N LYS A 131 8.20 0.44 -28.57
CA LYS A 131 7.36 -0.62 -27.95
C LYS A 131 8.11 -1.90 -27.53
N LYS A 132 9.45 -1.88 -27.49
CA LYS A 132 10.28 -3.01 -27.03
C LYS A 132 10.48 -2.94 -25.52
N ASN A 133 9.37 -3.04 -24.77
CA ASN A 133 9.34 -2.82 -23.33
C ASN A 133 10.32 -3.71 -22.56
N LEU A 134 10.46 -4.99 -22.93
CA LEU A 134 11.37 -5.90 -22.24
C LEU A 134 12.84 -5.46 -22.37
N GLN A 135 13.26 -5.01 -23.57
CA GLN A 135 14.60 -4.47 -23.78
C GLN A 135 14.78 -3.13 -23.05
N GLY A 136 13.74 -2.30 -23.00
CA GLY A 136 13.75 -1.07 -22.20
C GLY A 136 13.94 -1.32 -20.70
N VAL A 137 13.20 -2.30 -20.15
CA VAL A 137 13.33 -2.69 -18.74
C VAL A 137 14.73 -3.24 -18.46
N LEU A 138 15.30 -4.03 -19.38
CA LEU A 138 16.67 -4.51 -19.25
C LEU A 138 17.67 -3.34 -19.17
N TYR A 139 17.52 -2.32 -20.01
CA TYR A 139 18.36 -1.12 -19.95
C TYR A 139 18.17 -0.37 -18.61
N LEU A 140 16.94 -0.28 -18.10
CA LEU A 140 16.64 0.36 -16.82
C LEU A 140 17.14 -0.45 -15.60
N LEU A 141 17.30 -1.76 -15.69
CA LEU A 141 17.90 -2.54 -14.60
C LEU A 141 19.43 -2.43 -14.62
N PHE A 142 20.02 -2.35 -15.81
CA PHE A 142 21.46 -2.30 -15.99
C PHE A 142 22.02 -0.87 -16.10
N PHE A 143 21.23 0.21 -16.01
CA PHE A 143 21.73 1.58 -16.22
C PHE A 143 22.86 1.94 -15.25
N TRP A 144 22.83 1.42 -14.02
CA TRP A 144 23.86 1.62 -13.00
C TRP A 144 25.24 1.06 -13.37
N THR A 145 25.31 0.16 -14.36
CA THR A 145 26.58 -0.41 -14.84
C THR A 145 27.23 0.45 -15.92
N TYR A 146 26.54 1.50 -16.39
CA TYR A 146 26.89 2.31 -17.55
C TYR A 146 27.01 1.54 -18.89
N ILE A 147 26.93 0.20 -18.90
CA ILE A 147 26.91 -0.63 -20.11
C ILE A 147 25.78 -0.21 -21.07
N PRO A 148 24.52 0.00 -20.61
CA PRO A 148 23.45 0.42 -21.50
C PRO A 148 23.70 1.77 -22.17
N THR A 149 24.45 2.68 -21.53
CA THR A 149 24.82 3.98 -22.12
C THR A 149 25.72 3.80 -23.34
N LEU A 150 26.73 2.93 -23.25
CA LEU A 150 27.62 2.62 -24.38
C LEU A 150 26.85 1.93 -25.52
N VAL A 151 25.98 0.97 -25.19
CA VAL A 151 25.17 0.28 -26.21
C VAL A 151 24.19 1.25 -26.88
N ALA A 152 23.54 2.12 -26.11
CA ALA A 152 22.64 3.14 -26.64
C ALA A 152 23.34 4.13 -27.56
N PHE A 153 24.60 4.48 -27.26
CA PHE A 153 25.41 5.34 -28.14
C PHE A 153 25.70 4.67 -29.49
N ILE A 154 25.99 3.36 -29.50
CA ILE A 154 26.14 2.59 -30.75
C ILE A 154 24.81 2.56 -31.52
N GLU A 155 23.70 2.31 -30.83
CA GLU A 155 22.37 2.31 -31.45
C GLU A 155 21.96 3.68 -31.99
N PHE A 156 22.36 4.77 -31.33
CA PHE A 156 22.18 6.14 -31.82
C PHE A 156 22.84 6.34 -33.18
N ILE A 157 24.11 5.92 -33.33
CA ILE A 157 24.82 5.99 -34.62
C ILE A 157 24.09 5.16 -35.69
N ILE A 158 23.66 3.94 -35.35
CA ILE A 158 22.91 3.07 -36.27
C ILE A 158 21.61 3.74 -36.73
N TYR A 159 20.85 4.37 -35.82
CA TYR A 159 19.62 5.07 -36.18
C TYR A 159 19.86 6.35 -36.97
N ALA A 160 20.96 7.06 -36.70
CA ALA A 160 21.33 8.27 -37.44
C ALA A 160 21.63 7.94 -38.91
N CYS A 161 22.37 6.85 -39.15
CA CYS A 161 22.76 6.37 -40.47
C CYS A 161 21.62 5.70 -41.26
N LYS A 162 20.51 5.32 -40.62
CA LYS A 162 19.36 4.73 -41.32
C LYS A 162 18.45 5.79 -41.94
N SER A 163 17.91 5.50 -43.13
CA SER A 163 16.90 6.33 -43.78
C SER A 163 15.55 6.26 -43.04
N GLU A 164 14.74 7.31 -43.10
CA GLU A 164 13.39 7.33 -42.51
C GLU A 164 12.47 6.20 -43.01
N PRO A 165 12.39 5.88 -44.31
CA PRO A 165 11.54 4.78 -44.79
C PRO A 165 11.99 3.42 -44.22
N GLU A 166 13.31 3.16 -44.14
CA GLU A 166 13.82 1.93 -43.53
C GLU A 166 13.50 1.82 -42.03
N LEU A 167 13.46 2.95 -41.31
CA LEU A 167 13.12 2.96 -39.89
C LEU A 167 11.64 2.62 -39.69
N GLN A 168 10.76 3.18 -40.51
CA GLN A 168 9.31 2.94 -40.43
C GLN A 168 8.94 1.51 -40.84
N GLU A 169 9.67 0.93 -41.80
CA GLU A 169 9.52 -0.47 -42.18
C GLU A 169 9.92 -1.40 -41.05
N LYS A 170 11.08 -1.17 -40.43
CA LYS A 170 11.59 -2.01 -39.33
C LYS A 170 10.83 -1.81 -38.01
N TYR A 171 10.28 -0.62 -37.78
CA TYR A 171 9.59 -0.23 -36.56
C TYR A 171 8.27 0.49 -36.89
N PRO A 172 7.19 -0.27 -37.16
CA PRO A 172 5.93 0.31 -37.63
C PRO A 172 5.07 0.96 -36.54
N GLU A 173 5.37 0.72 -35.26
CA GLU A 173 4.59 1.21 -34.13
C GLU A 173 5.45 1.90 -33.08
N THR A 174 4.97 3.02 -32.55
CA THR A 174 5.56 3.69 -31.37
C THR A 174 4.57 3.79 -30.20
N SER A 175 5.11 3.88 -28.99
CA SER A 175 4.38 4.17 -27.76
C SER A 175 5.01 5.35 -27.02
N THR A 176 4.35 6.51 -27.03
CA THR A 176 4.75 7.66 -26.20
C THR A 176 4.59 7.36 -24.71
N GLY A 177 3.63 6.49 -24.35
CA GLY A 177 3.35 6.11 -22.95
C GLY A 177 4.55 5.45 -22.25
N GLY A 178 5.39 4.72 -22.99
CA GLY A 178 6.57 4.07 -22.42
C GLY A 178 7.65 5.04 -21.94
N ILE A 179 7.70 6.26 -22.50
CA ILE A 179 8.70 7.28 -22.10
C ILE A 179 8.40 7.81 -20.69
N PHE A 180 7.13 7.96 -20.32
CA PHE A 180 6.74 8.41 -18.99
C PHE A 180 7.23 7.46 -17.89
N ILE A 181 7.28 6.15 -18.16
CA ILE A 181 7.81 5.16 -17.22
C ILE A 181 9.27 5.46 -16.91
N VAL A 182 10.07 5.80 -17.92
CA VAL A 182 11.51 6.09 -17.76
C VAL A 182 11.76 7.40 -17.00
N LEU A 183 10.85 8.37 -17.10
CA LEU A 183 11.00 9.66 -16.40
C LEU A 183 10.41 9.65 -14.99
N LEU A 184 9.21 9.09 -14.82
CA LEU A 184 8.45 9.19 -13.56
C LEU A 184 8.86 8.13 -12.54
N VAL A 185 9.10 6.89 -12.97
CA VAL A 185 9.42 5.79 -12.05
C VAL A 185 10.71 6.03 -11.27
N PRO A 186 11.86 6.39 -11.88
CA PRO A 186 13.08 6.62 -11.10
C PRO A 186 12.97 7.82 -10.16
N VAL A 187 12.22 8.87 -10.54
CA VAL A 187 11.95 10.02 -9.67
C VAL A 187 11.14 9.60 -8.45
N LEU A 188 10.08 8.81 -8.64
CA LEU A 188 9.27 8.28 -7.55
C LEU A 188 10.12 7.42 -6.59
N LEU A 189 10.94 6.51 -7.14
CA LEU A 189 11.83 5.66 -6.35
C LEU A 189 12.87 6.47 -5.57
N ALA A 190 13.42 7.53 -6.16
CA ALA A 190 14.35 8.43 -5.49
C ALA A 190 13.70 9.17 -4.33
N ILE A 191 12.48 9.70 -4.52
CA ILE A 191 11.72 10.37 -3.45
C ILE A 191 11.46 9.41 -2.29
N VAL A 192 10.97 8.20 -2.57
CA VAL A 192 10.71 7.18 -1.53
C VAL A 192 12.00 6.80 -0.80
N GLY A 193 13.12 6.64 -1.53
CA GLY A 193 14.42 6.33 -0.95
C GLY A 193 14.92 7.43 -0.01
N ILE A 194 14.81 8.70 -0.41
CA ILE A 194 15.21 9.85 0.42
C ILE A 194 14.34 9.94 1.68
N LEU A 195 13.02 9.77 1.55
CA LEU A 195 12.10 9.77 2.68
C LEU A 195 12.40 8.64 3.67
N ALA A 196 12.67 7.43 3.17
CA ALA A 196 13.04 6.29 3.99
C ALA A 196 14.37 6.52 4.72
N ALA A 197 15.39 7.07 4.04
CA ALA A 197 16.68 7.36 4.64
C ALA A 197 16.60 8.35 5.80
N ILE A 198 15.67 9.31 5.76
CA ILE A 198 15.42 10.25 6.86
C ILE A 198 14.55 9.62 7.96
N ALA A 199 13.52 8.86 7.58
CA ALA A 199 12.55 8.32 8.52
C ALA A 199 13.07 7.12 9.34
N ILE A 200 13.84 6.21 8.74
CA ILE A 200 14.36 5.00 9.40
C ILE A 200 15.19 5.32 10.66
N PRO A 201 16.23 6.18 10.63
CA PRO A 201 17.04 6.45 11.82
C PRO A 201 16.22 7.10 12.94
N GLN A 202 15.27 7.98 12.59
CA GLN A 202 14.36 8.61 13.55
C GLN A 202 13.45 7.58 14.21
N TYR A 203 12.87 6.66 13.42
CA TYR A 203 12.01 5.61 13.93
C TYR A 203 12.77 4.65 14.87
N VAL A 204 14.01 4.28 14.51
CA VAL A 204 14.86 3.42 15.36
C VAL A 204 15.17 4.10 16.69
N ALA A 205 15.59 5.38 16.69
CA ALA A 205 15.86 6.12 17.92
C ALA A 205 14.62 6.30 18.80
N TYR A 206 13.46 6.55 18.17
CA TYR A 206 12.18 6.64 18.88
C TYR A 206 11.80 5.32 19.55
N ARG A 207 11.94 4.19 18.84
CA ARG A 207 11.70 2.84 19.42
C ARG A 207 12.67 2.52 20.55
N GLN A 208 13.94 2.89 20.44
CA GLN A 208 14.93 2.69 21.50
C GLN A 208 14.56 3.45 22.77
N LYS A 209 14.19 4.72 22.64
CA LYS A 209 13.76 5.54 23.79
C LYS A 209 12.52 4.95 24.47
N ALA A 210 11.54 4.49 23.69
CA ALA A 210 10.35 3.83 24.25
C ALA A 210 10.71 2.53 24.98
N GLY A 211 11.60 1.71 24.41
CA GLY A 211 12.09 0.47 25.05
C GLY A 211 12.84 0.74 26.36
N ASN A 212 13.70 1.75 26.37
CA ASN A 212 14.46 2.14 27.57
C ASN A 212 13.53 2.60 28.71
N VAL A 213 12.53 3.42 28.41
CA VAL A 213 11.52 3.85 29.41
C VAL A 213 10.69 2.67 29.92
N ALA A 214 10.34 1.72 29.05
CA ALA A 214 9.63 0.51 29.47
C ALA A 214 10.48 -0.35 30.42
N ALA A 215 11.78 -0.48 30.14
CA ALA A 215 12.70 -1.25 30.97
C ALA A 215 12.88 -0.62 32.36
N SER A 216 13.10 0.70 32.45
CA SER A 216 13.23 1.38 33.74
C SER A 216 11.94 1.33 34.55
N THR A 217 10.78 1.53 33.91
CA THR A 217 9.47 1.46 34.57
C THR A 217 9.19 0.05 35.13
N ALA A 218 9.48 -1.00 34.34
CA ALA A 218 9.32 -2.39 34.78
C ALA A 218 10.24 -2.70 35.97
N LEU A 219 11.47 -2.17 35.95
CA LEU A 219 12.41 -2.34 37.04
C LEU A 219 11.89 -1.69 38.33
N THR A 220 11.52 -0.42 38.30
CA THR A 220 11.02 0.28 39.50
C THR A 220 9.74 -0.36 40.03
N THR A 221 8.87 -0.84 39.15
CA THR A 221 7.66 -1.59 39.54
C THR A 221 8.01 -2.92 40.22
N CYS A 222 9.06 -3.60 39.75
CA CYS A 222 9.52 -4.84 40.36
C CYS A 222 10.19 -4.60 41.71
N GLN A 223 11.03 -3.56 41.82
CA GLN A 223 11.64 -3.14 43.08
C GLN A 223 10.57 -2.90 44.15
N GLN A 224 9.50 -2.19 43.81
CA GLN A 224 8.38 -1.98 44.72
C GLN A 224 7.76 -3.30 45.20
N ARG A 225 7.60 -4.30 44.33
CA ARG A 225 7.08 -5.63 44.70
C ARG A 225 8.02 -6.40 45.64
N VAL A 226 9.33 -6.26 45.45
CA VAL A 226 10.33 -6.85 46.35
C VAL A 226 10.24 -6.19 47.73
N SER A 227 10.14 -4.86 47.76
CA SER A 227 9.97 -4.10 49.01
C SER A 227 8.68 -4.47 49.74
N ASP A 228 7.56 -4.58 49.02
CA ASP A 228 6.27 -5.00 49.59
C ASP A 228 6.38 -6.41 50.21
N TYR A 229 7.01 -7.37 49.52
CA TYR A 229 7.21 -8.73 50.03
C TYR A 229 8.10 -8.74 51.29
N TYR A 230 9.17 -7.95 51.30
CA TYR A 230 10.07 -7.85 52.45
C TYR A 230 9.36 -7.24 53.66
N MET A 231 8.50 -6.24 53.44
CA MET A 231 7.69 -5.64 54.51
C MET A 231 6.71 -6.64 55.13
N ASP A 232 6.14 -7.54 54.33
CA ASP A 232 5.16 -8.53 54.79
C ASP A 232 5.81 -9.73 55.49
N ASN A 233 6.96 -10.21 55.02
CA ASN A 233 7.57 -11.47 55.47
C ASN A 233 8.86 -11.29 56.29
N GLY A 234 9.49 -10.12 56.24
CA GLY A 234 10.78 -9.85 56.90
C GLY A 234 11.97 -10.58 56.30
N THR A 235 11.84 -11.16 55.11
CA THR A 235 12.90 -11.88 54.39
C THR A 235 12.81 -11.61 52.89
N LEU A 236 13.94 -11.63 52.17
CA LEU A 236 13.95 -11.49 50.71
C LEU A 236 13.34 -12.72 49.99
N PRO A 237 12.71 -12.54 48.81
CA PRO A 237 12.24 -13.67 47.99
C PRO A 237 13.40 -14.57 47.54
N MET A 238 13.29 -15.87 47.78
CA MET A 238 14.31 -16.89 47.41
C MET A 238 13.81 -17.87 46.34
N ASP A 239 12.54 -17.74 45.93
CA ASP A 239 11.95 -18.56 44.88
C ASP A 239 11.03 -17.76 43.97
N ALA A 240 10.94 -18.19 42.71
CA ALA A 240 10.09 -17.58 41.69
C ALA A 240 8.59 -17.61 42.06
N SER A 241 8.13 -18.53 42.92
CA SER A 241 6.75 -18.51 43.40
C SER A 241 6.45 -17.37 44.38
N GLN A 242 7.48 -16.83 45.04
CA GLN A 242 7.35 -15.79 46.06
C GLN A 242 7.36 -14.38 45.45
N LEU A 243 8.02 -14.21 44.30
CA LEU A 243 8.11 -12.95 43.57
C LEU A 243 7.84 -13.18 42.10
N SER A 244 6.80 -12.51 41.59
CA SER A 244 6.51 -12.45 40.16
C SER A 244 6.39 -11.00 39.71
N CYS A 245 7.39 -10.52 38.98
CA CYS A 245 7.35 -9.21 38.35
C CYS A 245 6.77 -9.29 36.94
N GLN A 246 5.95 -8.32 36.56
CA GLN A 246 5.35 -8.28 35.24
C GLN A 246 6.29 -7.60 34.25
N ALA A 247 6.83 -8.37 33.32
CA ALA A 247 7.54 -7.85 32.16
C ALA A 247 6.51 -7.43 31.09
N ILE A 248 6.52 -6.16 30.69
CA ILE A 248 5.61 -5.60 29.68
C ILE A 248 6.43 -5.22 28.43
N ASN A 249 5.86 -5.34 27.23
CA ASN A 249 6.40 -4.76 25.99
C ASN A 249 7.81 -5.25 25.58
N GLY A 250 8.09 -6.55 25.66
CA GLY A 250 9.37 -7.08 25.21
C GLY A 250 10.55 -6.72 26.15
N VAL A 251 10.27 -6.50 27.43
CA VAL A 251 11.28 -6.29 28.47
C VAL A 251 11.70 -7.63 29.06
N SER A 252 12.98 -7.77 29.37
CA SER A 252 13.54 -8.88 30.14
C SER A 252 13.98 -8.35 31.50
N LEU A 253 13.54 -9.00 32.56
CA LEU A 253 13.78 -8.58 33.93
C LEU A 253 14.33 -9.74 34.76
N TYR A 254 15.43 -9.48 35.47
CA TYR A 254 16.17 -10.48 36.22
C TYR A 254 16.23 -10.04 37.68
N TYR A 255 15.94 -10.98 38.56
CA TYR A 255 16.14 -10.84 40.00
C TYR A 255 17.24 -11.81 40.43
N LEU A 256 18.28 -11.27 41.08
CA LEU A 256 19.43 -12.00 41.57
C LEU A 256 19.55 -11.73 43.09
N PRO A 257 19.21 -12.69 43.97
CA PRO A 257 19.50 -12.57 45.39
C PRO A 257 21.00 -12.76 45.63
N ILE A 258 21.63 -11.83 46.36
CA ILE A 258 23.06 -11.86 46.69
C ILE A 258 23.17 -12.09 48.20
N GLY A 259 23.35 -13.34 48.61
CA GLY A 259 23.36 -13.69 50.03
C GLY A 259 21.95 -13.68 50.66
N THR A 260 21.84 -13.28 51.93
CA THR A 260 20.58 -13.33 52.68
C THR A 260 19.80 -12.02 52.68
N ASP A 261 20.50 -10.90 52.52
CA ASP A 261 19.96 -9.56 52.77
C ASP A 261 20.17 -8.58 51.60
N ASP A 262 20.98 -8.92 50.60
CA ASP A 262 21.17 -8.09 49.41
C ASP A 262 20.51 -8.73 48.18
N TYR A 263 20.07 -7.89 47.23
CA TYR A 263 19.65 -8.34 45.91
C TYR A 263 20.04 -7.34 44.83
N GLN A 264 20.05 -7.81 43.59
CA GLN A 264 20.22 -6.99 42.40
C GLN A 264 19.08 -7.26 41.41
N LEU A 265 18.54 -6.16 40.88
CA LEU A 265 17.56 -6.16 39.80
C LEU A 265 18.21 -5.66 38.53
N ILE A 266 17.99 -6.36 37.42
CA ILE A 266 18.48 -5.98 36.10
C ILE A 266 17.32 -5.99 35.12
N SER A 267 17.19 -4.93 34.32
CA SER A 267 16.13 -4.81 33.31
C SER A 267 16.66 -4.21 32.02
N PHE A 268 16.27 -4.80 30.89
CA PHE A 268 16.51 -4.22 29.57
C PHE A 268 15.38 -4.59 28.59
N SER A 269 15.13 -3.72 27.61
CA SER A 269 14.13 -3.97 26.57
C SER A 269 14.78 -4.57 25.33
N GLU A 270 14.07 -5.46 24.61
CA GLU A 270 14.47 -6.01 23.31
C GLU A 270 14.89 -4.92 22.33
N HIS A 271 14.12 -3.83 22.27
CA HIS A 271 14.35 -2.71 21.36
C HIS A 271 15.12 -1.55 21.98
N GLY A 272 15.36 -1.59 23.31
CA GLY A 272 16.21 -0.64 24.01
C GLY A 272 17.69 -0.92 23.78
N ASN A 273 18.51 0.10 24.02
CA ASN A 273 19.98 0.02 23.96
C ASN A 273 20.65 0.16 25.33
N LYS A 274 19.87 0.46 26.38
CA LYS A 274 20.37 0.56 27.76
C LYS A 274 19.85 -0.59 28.61
N ALA A 275 20.65 -0.95 29.60
CA ALA A 275 20.24 -1.77 30.73
C ALA A 275 20.14 -0.88 31.97
N TYR A 276 19.22 -1.25 32.86
CA TYR A 276 18.96 -0.57 34.12
C TYR A 276 19.23 -1.54 35.25
N LEU A 277 19.96 -1.08 36.26
CA LEU A 277 20.33 -1.87 37.43
C LEU A 277 19.95 -1.14 38.71
N VAL A 278 19.48 -1.89 39.70
CA VAL A 278 19.24 -1.41 41.06
C VAL A 278 19.71 -2.47 42.04
N ASN A 279 20.44 -2.04 43.06
CA ASN A 279 20.80 -2.85 44.21
C ASN A 279 19.91 -2.48 45.40
N ASP A 280 19.83 -3.34 46.41
CA ASP A 280 18.99 -3.11 47.60
C ASP A 280 19.24 -1.74 48.29
N ASN A 281 20.51 -1.38 48.44
CA ASN A 281 20.92 -0.16 49.14
C ASN A 281 20.86 1.12 48.28
N ASP A 282 20.56 1.00 46.98
CA ASP A 282 20.58 2.12 46.04
C ASP A 282 19.16 2.64 45.76
N VAL A 283 18.95 3.93 46.04
CA VAL A 283 17.69 4.62 45.68
C VAL A 283 17.66 5.01 44.19
N GLU A 284 18.84 5.10 43.56
CA GLU A 284 18.99 5.53 42.18
C GLU A 284 19.17 4.35 41.22
N VAL A 285 18.48 4.42 40.08
CA VAL A 285 18.64 3.44 38.99
C VAL A 285 19.93 3.74 38.23
N VAL A 286 20.84 2.77 38.20
CA VAL A 286 22.10 2.87 37.44
C VAL A 286 21.83 2.50 35.98
N GLU A 287 22.23 3.38 35.05
CA GLU A 287 22.15 3.13 33.62
C GLU A 287 23.47 2.55 33.09
N ALA A 288 23.38 1.42 32.39
CA ALA A 288 24.52 0.76 31.75
C ALA A 288 24.24 0.45 30.27
N ASP A 289 25.29 0.14 29.51
CA ASP A 289 25.13 -0.31 28.13
C ASP A 289 24.55 -1.74 28.09
N LYS A 290 23.49 -1.94 27.30
CA LYS A 290 22.80 -3.23 27.24
C LYS A 290 23.71 -4.34 26.71
N ALA A 291 24.61 -4.06 25.77
CA ALA A 291 25.44 -5.09 25.16
C ALA A 291 26.43 -5.67 26.18
N GLN A 292 27.01 -4.81 27.04
CA GLN A 292 27.93 -5.22 28.11
C GLN A 292 27.23 -6.12 29.14
N ILE A 293 26.10 -5.66 29.69
CA ILE A 293 25.35 -6.42 30.70
C ILE A 293 24.81 -7.73 30.12
N LYS A 294 24.39 -7.72 28.85
CA LYS A 294 23.93 -8.94 28.19
C LYS A 294 25.04 -9.98 28.05
N GLU A 295 26.26 -9.56 27.73
CA GLU A 295 27.42 -10.46 27.62
C GLU A 295 27.76 -11.09 28.98
N GLU A 296 27.79 -10.27 30.05
CA GLU A 296 28.01 -10.73 31.43
C GLU A 296 26.94 -11.74 31.88
N LEU A 297 25.65 -11.40 31.71
CA LEU A 297 24.54 -12.29 32.05
C LEU A 297 24.54 -13.59 31.24
N THR A 298 25.00 -13.56 29.98
CA THR A 298 25.07 -14.78 29.16
C THR A 298 26.11 -15.75 29.71
N GLY A 299 27.21 -15.23 30.27
CA GLY A 299 28.26 -16.03 30.91
C GLY A 299 27.79 -16.73 32.19
N GLU A 300 26.90 -16.08 32.95
CA GLU A 300 26.45 -16.59 34.26
C GLU A 300 25.17 -17.44 34.18
N VAL A 301 24.21 -17.06 33.33
CA VAL A 301 22.82 -17.55 33.40
C VAL A 301 22.41 -18.37 32.16
N GLY A 302 23.15 -18.28 31.05
CA GLY A 302 22.90 -19.05 29.82
C GLY A 302 21.86 -18.43 28.87
N VAL A 303 21.83 -18.92 27.62
CA VAL A 303 21.19 -18.23 26.47
C VAL A 303 19.66 -18.24 26.51
N GLU A 304 19.02 -19.24 27.13
CA GLU A 304 17.55 -19.38 27.16
C GLU A 304 16.85 -18.28 27.97
N LEU A 305 17.56 -17.68 28.93
CA LEU A 305 17.02 -16.63 29.81
C LEU A 305 17.00 -15.23 29.17
N LEU A 306 17.45 -15.08 27.92
CA LEU A 306 17.51 -13.79 27.21
C LEU A 306 16.23 -13.40 26.47
N SER A 307 15.18 -14.23 26.55
CA SER A 307 13.88 -13.90 25.96
C SER A 307 13.16 -12.81 26.78
N PRO A 308 12.17 -12.11 26.23
CA PRO A 308 11.36 -11.19 27.04
C PRO A 308 10.55 -11.94 28.10
N GLY A 309 10.63 -11.50 29.34
CA GLY A 309 10.06 -12.21 30.47
C GLY A 309 10.64 -11.79 31.80
N PHE A 310 10.12 -12.39 32.87
CA PHE A 310 10.69 -12.29 34.19
C PHE A 310 11.47 -13.56 34.52
N TYR A 311 12.67 -13.39 35.06
CA TYR A 311 13.58 -14.47 35.39
C TYR A 311 14.07 -14.32 36.83
N PHE A 312 13.91 -15.39 37.58
CA PHE A 312 14.47 -15.54 38.91
C PHE A 312 15.75 -16.36 38.79
N VAL A 313 16.90 -15.73 39.00
CA VAL A 313 18.21 -16.40 38.95
C VAL A 313 18.57 -16.80 40.38
N LYS A 314 18.97 -18.07 40.57
CA LYS A 314 19.34 -18.63 41.88
C LYS A 314 20.85 -18.74 42.02
#